data_AF-A0AAD5WK48-F1
#
_entry.id   AF-A0AAD5WK48-F1
#
_cell.length_a   1.000
_cell.length_b   1.000
_cell.length_c   1.000
_cell.angle_alpha   90.00
_cell.angle_beta   90.00
_cell.angle_gamma   90.00
#
_symmetry.space_group_name_H-M   'P 1'
#
loop_
_entity.id
_entity.type
_entity.pdbx_description
1 polymer ?
#
loop_
_entity_poly.entity_id
_entity_poly.type
_entity_poly.pdbx_seq_one_letter_code
_entity_poly.pdbx_strand_id
1 'polypeptide(L)' 'MMCKIEGNMNIAPIDAKHMAISGSLTTTNIIMANWSRQMWESIVNRAVRMLALGPFASHFFSAFATVS' A
#
# COMPACT_ATOMS: atom_id res chain seq x y z
N MET A 1 7.75 -17.31 23.11
CA MET A 1 8.92 -17.06 22.24
C MET A 1 9.10 -15.56 22.19
N MET A 2 10.08 -15.04 22.93
CA MET A 2 10.28 -13.60 23.16
C MET A 2 11.40 -13.14 22.24
N CYS A 3 11.16 -12.16 21.36
CA CYS A 3 12.25 -11.58 20.56
C CYS A 3 13.24 -10.87 21.50
N LYS A 4 14.47 -11.37 21.57
CA LYS A 4 15.59 -10.70 22.24
C LYS A 4 16.16 -9.65 21.29
N ILE A 5 16.13 -8.39 21.72
CA ILE A 5 16.82 -7.29 21.05
C ILE A 5 18.19 -7.19 21.74
N GLU A 6 19.24 -7.62 21.07
CA GLU A 6 20.61 -7.36 21.51
C GLU A 6 20.98 -5.91 21.17
N GLY A 7 21.48 -5.21 22.19
CA GLY A 7 22.00 -3.86 22.05
C GLY A 7 23.12 -3.85 21.01
N ASN A 8 23.02 -2.93 20.06
CA ASN A 8 23.88 -2.74 18.89
C ASN A 8 23.46 -3.44 17.57
N MET A 9 22.22 -3.89 17.44
CA MET A 9 21.66 -4.10 16.10
C MET A 9 21.32 -2.75 15.48
N ASN A 10 22.15 -2.28 14.55
CA ASN A 10 21.76 -1.28 13.56
C ASN A 10 20.60 -1.85 12.74
N ILE A 11 19.37 -1.73 13.26
CA ILE A 11 18.15 -1.89 12.48
C ILE A 11 18.11 -0.66 11.57
N ALA A 12 18.89 -0.72 10.49
CA ALA A 12 18.86 0.31 9.48
C ALA A 12 17.42 0.43 8.97
N PRO A 13 16.86 1.66 8.84
CA PRO A 13 15.55 1.83 8.26
C PRO A 13 15.49 1.12 6.91
N ILE A 14 14.41 0.37 6.68
CA ILE A 14 14.18 -0.26 5.38
C ILE A 14 14.01 0.85 4.35
N ASP A 15 14.84 0.83 3.31
CA ASP A 15 14.78 1.81 2.23
C ASP A 15 13.38 1.81 1.58
N ALA A 16 12.82 2.99 1.31
CA ALA A 16 11.46 3.20 0.82
C ALA A 16 11.17 2.40 -0.46
N LYS A 17 12.18 2.13 -1.29
CA LYS A 17 12.05 1.30 -2.50
C LYS A 17 11.58 -0.13 -2.23
N HIS A 18 11.80 -0.67 -1.03
CA HIS A 18 11.31 -1.99 -0.62
C HIS A 18 9.94 -1.93 0.07
N MET A 19 9.43 -0.73 0.36
CA MET A 19 8.12 -0.50 0.99
C MET A 19 7.06 0.01 0.00
N ALA A 20 7.44 0.21 -1.27
CA ALA A 20 6.56 0.67 -2.32
C ALA A 20 6.29 -0.43 -3.34
N ILE A 21 5.02 -0.57 -3.74
CA ILE A 21 4.58 -1.42 -4.84
C ILE A 21 3.94 -0.50 -5.87
N SER A 22 4.40 -0.57 -7.11
CA SER A 22 3.87 0.22 -8.24
C SER A 22 3.28 -0.70 -9.32
N GLY A 23 2.27 -0.22 -10.04
CA GLY A 23 1.66 -0.94 -11.15
C GLY A 23 0.80 -0.02 -12.01
N SER A 24 0.23 -0.58 -13.07
CA SER A 24 -0.70 0.12 -13.96
C SER A 24 -2.07 -0.53 -13.90
N LEU A 25 -3.13 0.29 -13.87
CA LEU A 25 -4.51 -0.14 -13.93
C LEU A 25 -5.11 0.30 -15.27
N THR A 26 -5.48 -0.65 -16.11
CA THR A 26 -6.20 -0.40 -17.35
C THR A 26 -7.68 -0.69 -17.18
N THR A 27 -8.54 0.21 -17.66
CA THR A 27 -9.99 0.03 -17.67
C THR A 27 -10.53 0.12 -19.09
N THR A 28 -11.55 -0.68 -19.39
CA THR A 28 -12.33 -0.59 -20.62
C THR A 28 -13.63 0.21 -20.42
N ASN A 29 -13.93 0.58 -19.17
CA ASN A 29 -15.13 1.34 -18.83
C ASN A 29 -14.90 2.84 -19.11
N ILE A 30 -15.65 3.39 -20.06
CA ILE A 30 -15.49 4.78 -20.49
C ILE A 30 -15.82 5.81 -19.40
N ILE A 31 -16.68 5.46 -18.44
CA ILE A 31 -16.98 6.33 -17.31
C ILE A 31 -15.75 6.42 -16.40
N MET A 32 -15.14 5.28 -16.06
CA MET A 32 -13.94 5.23 -15.24
C MET A 32 -12.72 5.85 -15.92
N ALA A 33 -12.63 5.78 -17.25
CA ALA A 33 -11.58 6.44 -18.02
C ALA A 33 -11.62 7.97 -17.87
N ASN A 34 -12.81 8.54 -17.63
CA ASN A 34 -13.00 9.98 -17.42
C ASN A 34 -13.02 10.38 -15.94
N TRP A 35 -12.70 9.48 -15.02
CA TRP A 35 -12.64 9.80 -13.60
C TRP A 35 -11.46 10.72 -13.27
N SER A 36 -11.69 11.64 -12.33
CA SER A 36 -10.61 12.47 -11.83
C SER A 36 -9.60 11.63 -11.03
N ARG A 37 -8.40 12.18 -10.83
CA ARG A 37 -7.38 11.55 -9.99
C ARG A 37 -7.89 11.23 -8.59
N GLN A 38 -8.67 12.13 -7.98
CA GLN A 38 -9.23 11.94 -6.64
C GLN A 38 -10.23 10.77 -6.57
N MET A 39 -11.00 10.56 -7.65
CA MET A 39 -11.91 9.41 -7.76
C MET A 39 -11.12 8.10 -7.82
N TRP A 40 -10.05 8.06 -8.62
CA TRP A 40 -9.14 6.91 -8.66
C TRP A 40 -8.48 6.67 -7.31
N GLU A 41 -7.94 7.71 -6.67
CA GLU A 41 -7.31 7.64 -5.35
C GLU A 41 -8.28 7.07 -4.29
N SER A 42 -9.56 7.44 -4.34
CA SER A 42 -10.60 6.88 -3.45
C SER A 42 -10.73 5.36 -3.62
N ILE A 43 -10.73 4.86 -4.86
CA ILE A 43 -10.89 3.44 -5.18
C ILE A 43 -9.65 2.65 -4.77
N VAL A 44 -8.43 3.09 -5.13
CA VAL A 44 -7.22 2.37 -4.75
C VAL A 44 -6.98 2.42 -3.24
N ASN A 45 -7.29 3.52 -2.54
CA ASN A 45 -7.21 3.54 -1.08
C ASN A 45 -8.24 2.62 -0.43
N ARG A 46 -9.42 2.44 -1.03
CA ARG A 46 -10.38 1.42 -0.57
C ARG A 46 -9.82 0.02 -0.74
N ALA A 47 -9.15 -0.28 -1.85
CA ALA A 47 -8.49 -1.58 -2.05
C ALA A 47 -7.42 -1.85 -0.98
N VAL A 48 -6.58 -0.85 -0.66
CA VAL A 48 -5.59 -0.95 0.42
C VAL A 48 -6.26 -1.20 1.78
N ARG A 49 -7.36 -0.52 2.09
CA ARG A 49 -8.12 -0.78 3.33
C ARG A 49 -8.68 -2.21 3.38
N MET A 50 -9.14 -2.76 2.27
CA MET A 50 -9.61 -4.15 2.21
C MET A 50 -8.46 -5.13 2.50
N LEU A 51 -7.25 -4.86 2.00
CA LEU A 51 -6.06 -5.65 2.32
C LEU A 51 -5.69 -5.54 3.81
N ALA A 52 -5.78 -4.33 4.38
CA ALA A 52 -5.50 -4.05 5.78
C ALA A 52 -6.51 -4.70 6.76
N LEU A 53 -7.73 -4.99 6.32
CA LEU A 53 -8.75 -5.69 7.12
C LEU A 53 -8.75 -7.21 6.90
N GLY A 54 -8.03 -7.70 5.89
CA GLY A 54 -8.05 -9.08 5.46
C GLY A 54 -6.88 -9.92 5.99
N PRO A 55 -6.61 -11.06 5.36
CA PRO A 55 -5.49 -11.94 5.71
C PRO A 55 -4.11 -11.27 5.65
N PHE A 56 -4.00 -10.14 4.96
CA PHE A 56 -2.76 -9.37 4.80
C PHE A 56 -2.65 -8.18 5.76
N ALA A 57 -3.51 -8.09 6.78
CA ALA A 57 -3.59 -6.95 7.71
C ALA A 57 -2.24 -6.50 8.26
N SER A 58 -1.41 -7.44 8.71
CA SER A 58 -0.06 -7.17 9.26
C SER A 58 0.89 -6.47 8.28
N HIS A 59 0.69 -6.66 6.97
CA HIS A 59 1.54 -6.10 5.93
C HIS A 59 1.03 -4.74 5.41
N PHE A 60 -0.27 -4.46 5.57
CA PHE A 60 -0.91 -3.28 4.98
C PHE A 60 -1.53 -2.32 6.01
N PHE A 61 -1.36 -2.55 7.32
CA PHE A 61 -2.02 -1.74 8.37
C PHE A 61 -1.75 -0.22 8.28
N SER A 62 -0.60 0.17 7.72
CA SER A 62 -0.17 1.55 7.52
C SER A 62 0.05 1.92 6.05
N ALA A 63 -0.34 1.02 5.12
CA ALA A 63 -0.18 1.27 3.70
C ALA A 63 -1.21 2.31 3.20
N PHE A 64 -0.82 3.05 2.18
CA PHE A 64 -1.70 3.95 1.44
C PHE A 64 -1.40 3.86 -0.05
N ALA A 65 -2.37 4.21 -0.89
CA ALA A 65 -2.20 4.23 -2.33
C ALA A 65 -2.19 5.67 -2.85
N THR A 66 -1.36 5.90 -3.86
CA THR A 66 -1.34 7.15 -4.64
C THR A 66 -1.48 6.81 -6.12
N VAL A 67 -2.07 7.74 -6.87
CA VAL A 67 -2.15 7.68 -8.33
C VAL A 67 -1.17 8.72 -8.84
N SER A 68 -0.31 8.42 -9.81
CA SER A 68 0.71 9.36 -10.32
C SER A 68 0.44 9.75 -11.76
#